data_AF-A0A1M7Q1C4-F1
#
_entry.id   AF-A0A1M7Q1C4-F1
#
_cell.length_a   1.000
_cell.length_b   1.000
_cell.length_c   1.000
_cell.angle_alpha   90.00
_cell.angle_beta   90.00
_cell.angle_gamma   90.00
#
_symmetry.space_group_name_H-M   'P 1'
#
loop_
_entity.id
_entity.type
_entity.pdbx_description
1 polymer ?
#
loop_
_entity_poly.entity_id
_entity_poly.type
_entity_poly.pdbx_seq_one_letter_code
_entity_poly.pdbx_strand_id
1 'polypeptide(L)' 'MIKEIKKYYKELRDTDLKRIKVTSSGDFYMTSEDLFNDKKESANLIQSLTKSVQDYKEKAIQKRISEESRPHSKGNA' A
#
# COMPACT_ATOMS: atom_id res chain seq x y z
N MET A 1 -0.31 -24.99 24.27
CA MET A 1 -1.10 -25.27 23.06
C MET A 1 -2.43 -24.51 23.02
N ILE A 2 -3.40 -24.76 23.91
CA ILE A 2 -4.70 -24.04 23.90
C ILE A 2 -4.56 -22.51 24.11
N LYS A 3 -3.62 -22.05 24.95
CA LYS A 3 -3.36 -20.61 25.17
C LYS A 3 -2.77 -19.91 23.93
N GLU A 4 -1.92 -20.62 23.19
CA GLU A 4 -1.28 -20.10 21.96
C GLU A 4 -2.32 -19.94 20.85
N ILE A 5 -3.18 -20.94 20.67
CA ILE A 5 -4.30 -20.88 19.73
C ILE A 5 -5.24 -19.71 20.07
N LYS A 6 -5.56 -19.51 21.35
CA LYS A 6 -6.37 -18.36 21.79
C LYS A 6 -5.69 -17.01 21.55
N LYS A 7 -4.37 -16.94 21.70
CA LYS A 7 -3.58 -15.73 21.41
C LYS A 7 -3.61 -15.41 19.91
N TYR A 8 -3.38 -16.41 19.06
CA TYR A 8 -3.47 -16.28 17.61
C TYR A 8 -4.85 -15.79 17.15
N TYR A 9 -5.95 -16.38 17.66
CA TYR A 9 -7.30 -15.92 17.32
C TYR A 9 -7.63 -14.54 17.89
N LYS A 10 -6.98 -14.12 18.98
CA LYS A 10 -7.13 -12.75 19.53
C LYS A 10 -6.44 -11.74 18.62
N GLU A 11 -5.21 -12.02 18.20
CA GLU A 11 -4.43 -11.18 17.29
C GLU A 11 -5.10 -11.09 15.90
N LEU A 12 -5.77 -12.14 15.44
CA LEU A 12 -6.60 -12.11 14.22
C LEU A 12 -7.82 -11.19 14.32
N ARG A 13 -8.41 -10.99 15.51
CA ARG A 13 -9.58 -10.11 15.67
C ARG A 13 -9.24 -8.64 15.53
N ASP A 14 -8.03 -8.29 15.95
CA ASP A 14 -7.50 -6.92 15.99
C ASP A 14 -6.73 -6.53 14.71
N THR A 15 -6.72 -7.41 13.70
CA THR A 15 -6.04 -7.18 12.41
C THR A 15 -7.02 -7.26 11.23
N ASP A 16 -6.67 -6.60 10.12
CA ASP A 16 -7.48 -6.65 8.89
C ASP A 16 -7.42 -8.03 8.20
N LEU A 17 -6.60 -8.96 8.70
CA LEU A 17 -6.52 -10.33 8.22
C LEU A 17 -7.87 -11.08 8.29
N LYS A 18 -8.77 -10.66 9.18
CA LYS A 18 -10.14 -11.20 9.25
C LYS A 18 -10.97 -10.94 7.98
N ARG A 19 -10.61 -9.92 7.20
CA ARG A 19 -11.32 -9.53 5.97
C ARG A 19 -10.82 -10.32 4.75
N ILE A 20 -9.65 -10.96 4.87
CA ILE A 20 -9.05 -11.76 3.81
C ILE A 20 -9.70 -13.14 3.79
N LYS A 21 -10.23 -13.54 2.63
CA LYS A 21 -10.84 -14.87 2.42
C LYS A 21 -9.92 -15.71 1.55
N VAL A 22 -9.79 -16.99 1.90
CA VAL A 22 -9.01 -17.98 1.14
C VAL A 22 -9.95 -18.78 0.26
N THR A 23 -9.68 -18.81 -1.05
CA THR A 23 -10.44 -19.64 -2.00
C THR A 23 -10.05 -21.11 -1.85
N SER A 24 -10.88 -22.01 -2.39
CA SER A 24 -10.54 -23.44 -2.47
C SER A 24 -9.27 -23.71 -3.31
N SER A 25 -8.86 -22.79 -4.19
CA SER A 25 -7.60 -22.84 -4.94
C SER A 25 -6.38 -22.33 -4.17
N GLY A 26 -6.57 -21.78 -2.96
CA GLY A 26 -5.50 -21.21 -2.14
C GLY A 26 -5.18 -19.74 -2.45
N ASP A 27 -5.98 -19.09 -3.29
CA ASP A 27 -5.84 -17.66 -3.58
C ASP A 27 -6.50 -16.81 -2.49
N PHE A 28 -5.99 -15.59 -2.30
CA PHE A 28 -6.54 -14.62 -1.37
C PHE A 28 -7.39 -13.60 -2.12
N TYR A 29 -8.61 -13.36 -1.63
CA TYR A 29 -9.48 -12.34 -2.17
C TYR A 29 -10.17 -11.54 -1.06
N MET A 30 -10.56 -10.32 -1.40
CA MET A 30 -11.22 -9.36 -0.52
C MET A 30 -12.24 -8.57 -1.34
N THR A 31 -13.42 -8.27 -0.79
CA THR A 31 -14.45 -7.53 -1.52
C THR A 31 -14.29 -6.03 -1.37
N SER A 32 -14.97 -5.26 -2.23
CA SER A 32 -15.03 -3.80 -2.07
C SER A 32 -15.70 -3.39 -0.75
N GLU A 33 -16.70 -4.14 -0.27
CA GLU A 33 -17.29 -3.84 1.04
C GLU A 33 -16.27 -4.01 2.17
N ASP A 34 -15.43 -5.04 2.11
CA ASP A 34 -14.37 -5.25 3.09
C ASP A 34 -13.40 -4.05 3.19
N LEU A 35 -13.22 -3.30 2.09
CA LEU A 35 -12.39 -2.09 2.03
C LEU A 35 -13.14 -0.80 2.40
N PHE A 36 -14.41 -0.68 2.02
CA PHE A 36 -15.16 0.58 2.04
C PHE A 36 -16.33 0.62 3.03
N ASN A 37 -16.50 -0.38 3.89
CA ASN A 37 -17.62 -0.45 4.83
C ASN A 37 -17.55 0.64 5.93
N ASP A 38 -16.35 1.01 6.38
CA ASP A 38 -16.17 2.10 7.35
C ASP A 38 -15.78 3.40 6.62
N LYS A 39 -16.65 4.42 6.73
CA LYS A 39 -16.45 5.72 6.07
C LYS A 39 -15.17 6.42 6.52
N LYS A 40 -14.79 6.30 7.79
CA LYS A 40 -13.59 6.94 8.35
C LYS A 40 -12.34 6.22 7.89
N GLU A 41 -12.32 4.89 7.92
CA GLU A 41 -11.21 4.11 7.38
C GLU A 41 -11.04 4.34 5.88
N SER A 42 -12.16 4.39 5.14
CA SER A 42 -12.17 4.68 3.70
C SER A 42 -11.59 6.05 3.39
N ALA A 43 -11.99 7.08 4.15
CA ALA A 43 -11.46 8.44 3.98
C ALA A 43 -9.95 8.50 4.25
N ASN A 44 -9.48 7.82 5.30
CA ASN A 44 -8.06 7.72 5.62
C ASN A 44 -7.29 7.00 4.51
N LEU A 45 -7.83 5.90 3.97
CA LEU A 45 -7.24 5.16 2.87
C LEU A 45 -7.09 6.04 1.62
N ILE A 46 -8.15 6.76 1.24
CA ILE A 46 -8.12 7.69 0.10
C ILE A 46 -7.06 8.77 0.32
N GLN A 47 -6.96 9.33 1.53
CA GLN A 47 -5.96 10.34 1.85
C GLN A 47 -4.53 9.79 1.75
N SER A 48 -4.27 8.60 2.29
CA SER A 48 -2.97 7.93 2.20
C SER A 48 -2.59 7.64 0.75
N LEU A 49 -3.51 7.11 -0.05
CA LEU A 49 -3.28 6.85 -1.48
C LEU A 49 -2.99 8.14 -2.24
N THR A 50 -3.75 9.20 -1.99
CA THR A 50 -3.53 10.52 -2.60
C THR A 50 -2.12 11.04 -2.29
N LYS A 51 -1.69 10.93 -1.03
CA LYS A 51 -0.34 11.32 -0.61
C LYS A 51 0.72 10.48 -1.31
N SER A 52 0.59 9.15 -1.34
CA SER A 52 1.56 8.28 -2.01
C SER A 52 1.70 8.57 -3.50
N VAL A 53 0.60 8.86 -4.19
CA VAL A 53 0.62 9.27 -5.60
C VAL A 53 1.33 10.61 -5.77
N GLN A 54 1.07 11.57 -4.88
CA GLN A 54 1.73 12.86 -4.91
C GLN A 54 3.25 12.72 -4.70
N ASP A 55 3.66 11.98 -3.66
CA ASP A 55 5.07 11.70 -3.38
C ASP A 55 5.76 11.01 -4.56
N TYR A 56 5.07 10.07 -5.22
CA TYR A 56 5.59 9.42 -6.43
C TYR A 56 5.79 10.40 -7.58
N LYS A 57 4.79 11.26 -7.85
CA LYS A 57 4.87 12.27 -8.90
C LYS A 57 6.01 13.25 -8.65
N GLU A 58 6.17 13.73 -7.42
CA GLU A 58 7.24 14.65 -7.04
C GLU A 58 8.61 14.01 -7.23
N LYS A 59 8.79 12.74 -6.81
CA LYS A 59 10.03 11.99 -7.04
C LYS A 59 10.30 11.76 -8.53
N ALA A 60 9.26 11.45 -9.32
CA ALA A 60 9.39 11.27 -10.76
C ALA A 60 9.78 12.58 -11.46
N ILE A 61 9.24 13.72 -11.01
CA ILE A 61 9.59 15.05 -11.52
C ILE A 61 11.03 15.41 -11.12
N GLN A 62 11.42 15.20 -9.86
CA GLN A 62 12.79 15.45 -9.40
C GLN A 62 13.81 14.61 -10.16
N LYS A 63 13.49 13.34 -10.47
CA LYS A 63 14.32 12.48 -11.30
C LYS A 63 14.54 13.08 -12.70
N ARG A 64 13.48 13.56 -13.35
CA ARG A 64 13.58 14.21 -14.68
C ARG A 64 14.44 15.48 -14.63
N ILE A 65 14.23 16.33 -13.64
CA ILE A 65 15.03 17.56 -13.46
C ILE A 65 16.51 17.22 -13.22
N SER A 66 16.80 16.15 -12.46
CA SER A 66 18.18 15.69 -12.21
C SER A 66 18.87 15.07 -13.44
N GLU A 67 18.11 14.52 -14.37
CA GLU A 67 18.63 13.94 -15.62
C GLU A 67 18.89 15.03 -16.66
N GLU A 68 18.05 16.07 -16.70
CA GLU A 68 18.17 17.22 -17.61
C GLU A 68 19.25 18.23 -17.17
N SER A 69 19.59 18.26 -15.87
CA SER A 69 20.66 19.10 -15.31
C SER A 69 22.07 18.50 -15.46
N ARG A 70 22.22 17.34 -16.10
CA ARG A 70 23.56 16.77 -16.38
C ARG A 70 24.22 17.61 -17.47
N PRO A 71 25.39 18.24 -17.21
CA PRO A 71 26.08 18.98 -18.26
C PRO A 71 26.46 18.00 -19.37
N HIS A 72 25.99 18.25 -20.59
CA HIS A 72 26.60 17.65 -21.77
C HIS A 72 28.07 18.07 -21.79
N SER A 73 28.98 17.22 -21.32
CA SER A 73 30.40 17.39 -21.61
C SER A 73 30.57 17.17 -23.10
N LYS A 74 30.50 18.26 -23.88
CA LYS A 74 31.10 18.28 -25.19
C LYS A 74 32.60 18.12 -24.95
N GLY A 75 33.08 16.91 -25.15
CA GLY A 75 34.51 16.61 -25.21
C GLY A 75 35.12 17.49 -26.29
N ASN A 76 36.08 18.30 -25.89
CA ASN A 76 37.00 18.91 -26.84
C ASN A 76 37.94 17.80 -27.32
N ALA A 77 37.81 17.44 -28.59
CA ALA A 77 38.81 16.70 -29.35
C ALA A 77 39.89 17.67 -29.86
#